data_AF-A0A9W4HIK7-F1
#
_entry.id   AF-A0A9W4HIK7-F1
#
_cell.length_a   1.000
_cell.length_b   1.000
_cell.length_c   1.000
_cell.angle_alpha   90.00
_cell.angle_beta   90.00
_cell.angle_gamma   90.00
#
_symmetry.space_group_name_H-M   'P 1'
#
loop_
_entity.id
_entity.type
_entity.pdbx_description
1 polymer ?
#
loop_
_entity_poly.entity_id
_entity_poly.type
_entity_poly.pdbx_seq_one_letter_code
_entity_poly.pdbx_strand_id
1 'polypeptide(L)'
;MYGNDNMNDPDPVPQLVGRSALPADEATSGSSQSTSATPADMGPWMAKINKLMKIRTVHGSIMSVVFLLLYPTFASFNHLLPPSLPVVKIHAALQSVTATLTVAGFGLGLYLTREVPTKDKYDQVIGAIVIVHLVIVQPIMGILQHRIFRKTQRKTWWAYEHRWLGRCMLVLGVINGGLGRYLSGSTSSGGSRGALIGFGVVAGIIYSLYAAVVAFSTSKQRKASKQSEITTGPEDSQNVQEYPLTEVRS
;
A
#
# COMPACT_ATOMS: atom_id res chain seq x y z
N MET A 1 17.11 -58.22 27.81
CA MET A 1 15.71 -58.43 28.24
C MET A 1 15.35 -57.34 29.24
N TYR A 2 14.09 -56.91 29.17
CA TYR A 2 13.44 -55.79 29.86
C TYR A 2 13.61 -55.70 31.38
N GLY A 3 13.58 -54.48 31.91
CA GLY A 3 13.26 -54.18 33.31
C GLY A 3 13.77 -52.80 33.74
N ASN A 4 12.96 -51.76 33.56
CA ASN A 4 13.29 -50.34 33.66
C ASN A 4 13.08 -49.83 35.11
N ASP A 5 14.12 -49.28 35.73
CA ASP A 5 14.08 -48.66 37.06
C ASP A 5 13.43 -47.27 36.99
N ASN A 6 12.30 -47.12 37.68
CA ASN A 6 11.60 -45.84 37.81
C ASN A 6 12.25 -45.01 38.92
N MET A 7 13.30 -44.26 38.58
CA MET A 7 13.84 -43.17 39.40
C MET A 7 13.09 -41.87 39.11
N ASN A 8 12.20 -41.48 40.01
CA ASN A 8 11.68 -40.11 40.10
C ASN A 8 11.28 -39.84 41.55
N ASP A 9 12.29 -39.54 42.35
CA ASP A 9 12.13 -38.88 43.65
C ASP A 9 13.19 -37.77 43.72
N PRO A 10 12.82 -36.48 43.71
CA PRO A 10 13.75 -35.42 44.04
C PRO A 10 13.68 -35.06 45.54
N ASP A 11 14.85 -35.16 46.17
CA ASP A 11 15.20 -34.80 47.55
C ASP A 11 14.69 -33.42 48.04
N PRO A 12 14.58 -33.23 49.38
CA PRO A 12 13.93 -32.07 50.00
C PRO A 12 14.82 -30.82 50.01
N VAL A 13 14.23 -29.65 49.74
CA VAL A 13 14.92 -28.34 49.79
C VAL A 13 14.63 -27.64 51.13
N PRO A 14 15.61 -26.96 51.77
CA PRO A 14 15.65 -26.71 53.21
C PRO A 14 14.80 -25.52 53.68
N GLN A 15 14.28 -25.62 54.91
CA GLN A 15 13.73 -24.47 55.65
C GLN A 15 14.86 -23.60 56.23
N LEU A 16 14.81 -22.28 55.95
CA LEU A 16 15.59 -21.26 56.65
C LEU A 16 14.74 -20.00 56.90
N VAL A 17 14.22 -19.93 58.12
CA VAL A 17 14.19 -18.80 59.07
C VAL A 17 14.15 -17.36 58.51
N GLY A 18 12.99 -16.70 58.69
CA GLY A 18 12.84 -15.41 59.40
C GLY A 18 13.46 -14.13 58.84
N ARG A 19 12.61 -13.21 58.35
CA ARG A 19 12.83 -11.76 58.51
C ARG A 19 11.55 -10.92 58.38
N SER A 20 11.16 -10.33 59.52
CA SER A 20 10.58 -8.98 59.72
C SER A 20 9.41 -8.49 58.85
N ALA A 21 8.30 -8.23 59.54
CA ALA A 21 7.13 -7.47 59.12
C ALA A 21 7.45 -6.07 58.58
N LEU A 22 6.77 -5.69 57.49
CA LEU A 22 6.46 -4.32 57.07
C LEU A 22 5.05 -4.30 56.42
N PRO A 23 4.32 -3.18 56.51
CA PRO A 23 2.86 -3.15 56.43
C PRO A 23 2.33 -3.27 55.00
N ALA A 24 1.09 -3.73 54.90
CA ALA A 24 0.33 -3.86 53.67
C ALA A 24 -0.01 -2.49 53.07
N ASP A 25 0.73 -2.09 52.04
CA ASP A 25 0.31 -1.01 51.14
C ASP A 25 -0.70 -1.57 50.13
N GLU A 26 -1.96 -1.31 50.44
CA GLU A 26 -3.09 -1.04 49.54
C GLU A 26 -2.92 -1.53 48.09
N ALA A 27 -3.19 -2.82 47.87
CA ALA A 27 -3.57 -3.31 46.55
C ALA A 27 -4.95 -2.71 46.22
N THR A 28 -4.97 -1.56 45.55
CA THR A 28 -6.15 -1.05 44.86
C THR A 28 -6.51 -2.06 43.78
N SER A 29 -7.34 -3.03 44.13
CA SER A 29 -8.03 -3.89 43.19
C SER A 29 -8.89 -2.99 42.31
N GLY A 30 -8.39 -2.64 41.13
CA GLY A 30 -9.17 -2.01 40.08
C GLY A 30 -10.27 -2.97 39.66
N SER A 31 -11.40 -2.89 40.35
CA SER A 31 -12.60 -3.62 39.96
C SER A 31 -12.99 -3.13 38.57
N SER A 32 -12.89 -4.01 37.57
CA SER A 32 -13.52 -3.82 36.27
C SER A 32 -15.03 -3.79 36.52
N GLN A 33 -15.55 -2.62 36.84
CA GLN A 33 -16.97 -2.41 37.08
C GLN A 33 -17.68 -2.57 35.74
N SER A 34 -18.23 -3.74 35.49
CA SER A 34 -19.19 -3.96 34.40
C SER A 34 -20.46 -3.19 34.75
N THR A 35 -20.49 -1.90 34.44
CA THR A 35 -21.71 -1.09 34.52
C THR A 35 -22.65 -1.60 33.43
N SER A 36 -23.64 -2.41 33.82
CA SER A 36 -24.78 -2.75 32.97
C SER A 36 -25.45 -1.45 32.52
N ALA A 37 -25.43 -1.17 31.21
CA ALA A 37 -26.00 0.06 30.64
C ALA A 37 -27.47 0.20 31.05
N THR A 38 -27.85 1.36 31.59
CA THR A 38 -29.24 1.63 31.92
C THR A 38 -30.05 1.82 30.62
N PRO A 39 -31.38 1.55 30.60
CA PRO A 39 -32.20 1.73 29.41
C PRO A 39 -32.13 3.15 28.79
N ALA A 40 -31.85 4.17 29.61
CA ALA A 40 -31.68 5.56 29.17
C ALA A 40 -30.38 5.78 28.37
N ASP A 41 -29.32 5.02 28.67
CA ASP A 41 -28.01 5.15 28.00
C ASP A 41 -27.94 4.36 26.68
N MET A 42 -28.88 3.44 26.46
CA MET A 42 -28.91 2.60 25.24
C MET A 42 -29.15 3.42 23.97
N GLY A 43 -30.00 4.45 24.02
CA GLY A 43 -30.30 5.30 22.86
C GLY A 43 -29.07 6.05 22.31
N PRO A 44 -28.38 6.87 23.13
CA PRO A 44 -27.14 7.55 22.73
C PRO A 44 -26.03 6.59 22.30
N TRP A 45 -25.89 5.44 22.98
CA TRP A 45 -24.90 4.44 22.63
C TRP A 45 -25.14 3.81 21.25
N MET A 46 -26.38 3.44 20.94
CA MET A 46 -26.76 2.93 19.61
C MET A 46 -26.55 3.96 18.51
N ALA A 47 -26.86 5.23 18.77
CA ALA A 47 -26.60 6.32 17.83
C ALA A 47 -25.09 6.47 17.54
N LYS A 48 -24.23 6.37 18.56
CA LYS A 48 -22.77 6.38 18.39
C LYS A 48 -22.30 5.22 17.52
N ILE A 49 -22.75 3.98 17.79
CA ILE A 49 -22.37 2.80 17.00
C ILE A 49 -22.81 2.93 15.55
N ASN A 50 -24.05 3.36 15.31
CA ASN A 50 -24.57 3.59 13.96
C ASN A 50 -23.74 4.63 13.20
N LYS A 51 -23.31 5.71 13.88
CA LYS A 51 -22.41 6.72 13.30
C LYS A 51 -21.06 6.11 12.92
N LEU A 52 -20.44 5.33 13.81
CA LEU A 52 -19.14 4.69 13.55
C LEU A 52 -19.21 3.67 12.42
N MET A 53 -20.29 2.86 12.35
CA MET A 53 -20.52 1.93 11.24
C MET A 53 -20.66 2.65 9.90
N LYS A 54 -21.40 3.77 9.87
CA LYS A 54 -21.52 4.60 8.65
C LYS A 54 -20.16 5.15 8.21
N ILE A 55 -19.39 5.70 9.15
CA ILE A 55 -18.04 6.24 8.85
C ILE A 55 -17.12 5.12 8.35
N ARG A 56 -17.16 3.94 8.96
CA ARG A 56 -16.41 2.75 8.51
C ARG A 56 -16.76 2.37 7.08
N THR A 57 -18.04 2.33 6.74
CA THR A 57 -18.51 2.03 5.38
C THR A 57 -18.02 3.08 4.38
N VAL A 58 -18.12 4.37 4.72
CA VAL A 58 -17.66 5.47 3.86
C VAL A 58 -16.13 5.47 3.69
N HIS A 59 -15.38 5.27 4.76
CA HIS A 59 -13.92 5.10 4.69
C HIS A 59 -13.56 3.93 3.76
N GLY A 60 -14.16 2.75 4.00
CA GLY A 60 -13.88 1.57 3.21
C GLY A 60 -14.26 1.73 1.73
N SER A 61 -15.38 2.40 1.42
CA SER A 61 -15.82 2.62 0.05
C SER A 61 -14.90 3.59 -0.69
N ILE A 62 -14.56 4.74 -0.09
CA ILE A 62 -13.61 5.71 -0.67
C ILE A 62 -12.26 5.03 -0.93
N MET A 63 -11.71 4.36 0.08
CA MET A 63 -10.41 3.70 -0.04
C MET A 63 -10.43 2.58 -1.09
N SER A 64 -11.52 1.83 -1.21
CA SER A 64 -11.66 0.86 -2.30
C SER A 64 -11.66 1.51 -3.67
N VAL A 65 -12.49 2.53 -3.87
CA VAL A 65 -12.60 3.22 -5.17
C VAL A 65 -11.24 3.78 -5.58
N VAL A 66 -10.53 4.39 -4.65
CA VAL A 66 -9.22 4.97 -4.92
C VAL A 66 -8.16 3.92 -5.29
N PHE A 67 -8.00 2.85 -4.49
CA PHE A 67 -6.95 1.85 -4.70
C PHE A 67 -7.27 0.82 -5.78
N LEU A 68 -8.55 0.50 -5.99
CA LEU A 68 -8.96 -0.51 -6.97
C LEU A 68 -9.18 0.11 -8.34
N LEU A 69 -9.66 1.36 -8.41
CA LEU A 69 -10.04 1.96 -9.69
C LEU A 69 -9.16 3.15 -10.06
N LEU A 70 -9.14 4.22 -9.26
CA LEU A 70 -8.56 5.49 -9.72
C LEU A 70 -7.04 5.39 -9.93
N TYR A 71 -6.28 4.99 -8.91
CA TYR A 71 -4.82 4.91 -9.02
C TYR A 71 -4.33 4.02 -10.18
N PRO A 72 -4.78 2.76 -10.33
CA PRO A 72 -4.32 1.92 -11.43
C PRO A 72 -4.79 2.45 -12.80
N THR A 73 -6.03 2.96 -12.90
CA THR A 73 -6.56 3.48 -14.17
C THR A 73 -5.81 4.73 -14.63
N PHE A 74 -5.63 5.71 -13.74
CA PHE A 74 -4.93 6.95 -14.07
C PHE A 74 -3.43 6.76 -14.29
N ALA A 75 -2.82 5.76 -13.64
CA ALA A 75 -1.46 5.34 -13.97
C ALA A 75 -1.37 4.71 -15.37
N SER A 76 -2.41 3.98 -15.81
CA SER A 76 -2.47 3.32 -17.13
C SER A 76 -2.55 4.31 -18.29
N PHE A 77 -3.12 5.49 -18.08
CA PHE A 77 -3.20 6.52 -19.12
C PHE A 77 -1.84 6.95 -19.67
N ASN A 78 -0.76 6.81 -18.89
CA ASN A 78 0.61 7.02 -19.38
C ASN A 78 1.01 6.08 -20.52
N HIS A 79 0.33 4.95 -20.66
CA HIS A 79 0.58 3.94 -21.68
C HIS A 79 -0.43 3.99 -22.84
N LEU A 80 -1.63 4.53 -22.59
CA LEU A 80 -2.75 4.54 -23.51
C LEU A 80 -2.88 5.85 -24.29
N LEU A 81 -2.51 6.98 -23.67
CA LEU A 81 -2.63 8.28 -24.31
C LEU A 81 -1.52 8.50 -25.36
N PRO A 82 -1.85 9.17 -26.47
CA PRO A 82 -0.87 9.47 -27.52
C PRO A 82 0.18 10.48 -27.03
N PRO A 83 1.43 10.43 -27.56
CA PRO A 83 2.51 11.34 -27.20
C PRO A 83 2.24 12.82 -27.49
N SER A 84 1.25 13.13 -28.35
CA SER A 84 0.85 14.50 -28.70
C SER A 84 0.18 15.25 -27.54
N LEU A 85 -0.32 14.53 -26.53
CA LEU A 85 -0.94 15.12 -25.36
C LEU A 85 0.09 15.40 -24.26
N PRO A 86 -0.17 16.37 -23.35
CA PRO A 86 0.68 16.61 -22.19
C PRO A 86 0.46 15.53 -21.11
N VAL A 87 0.76 14.27 -21.43
CA VAL A 87 0.47 13.06 -20.63
C VAL A 87 0.94 13.20 -19.18
N VAL A 88 2.13 13.77 -18.95
CA VAL A 88 2.67 13.97 -17.59
C VAL A 88 1.81 14.95 -16.78
N LYS A 89 1.30 16.02 -17.38
CA LYS A 89 0.42 16.98 -16.70
C LYS A 89 -0.93 16.34 -16.37
N ILE A 90 -1.49 15.59 -17.31
CA ILE A 90 -2.74 14.85 -17.12
C ILE A 90 -2.59 13.85 -15.99
N HIS A 91 -1.49 13.08 -15.99
CA HIS A 91 -1.17 12.13 -14.93
C HIS A 91 -1.06 12.83 -13.56
N ALA A 92 -0.29 13.92 -13.47
CA ALA A 92 -0.15 14.65 -12.21
C ALA A 92 -1.49 15.20 -11.70
N ALA A 93 -2.33 15.74 -12.59
CA ALA A 93 -3.65 16.26 -12.23
C ALA A 93 -4.58 15.15 -11.70
N LEU A 94 -4.71 14.05 -12.45
CA LEU A 94 -5.56 12.92 -12.06
C LEU A 94 -5.06 12.24 -10.77
N GLN A 95 -3.74 12.12 -10.60
CA GLN A 95 -3.16 11.58 -9.37
C GLN A 95 -3.35 12.54 -8.18
N SER A 96 -3.32 13.85 -8.39
CA SER A 96 -3.57 14.81 -7.31
C SER A 96 -5.02 14.72 -6.79
N VAL A 97 -6.00 14.59 -7.69
CA VAL A 97 -7.41 14.37 -7.32
C VAL A 97 -7.55 13.07 -6.52
N THR A 98 -6.91 12.00 -6.98
CA THR A 98 -6.93 10.69 -6.31
C THR A 98 -6.24 10.74 -4.94
N ALA A 99 -5.14 11.48 -4.83
CA ALA A 99 -4.45 11.70 -3.56
C ALA A 99 -5.33 12.46 -2.56
N THR A 100 -6.09 13.47 -2.99
CA THR A 100 -7.03 14.19 -2.11
C THR A 100 -8.12 13.27 -1.56
N LEU A 101 -8.70 12.42 -2.41
CA LEU A 101 -9.65 11.37 -1.97
C LEU A 101 -9.01 10.38 -1.00
N THR A 102 -7.75 10.02 -1.23
CA THR A 102 -6.96 9.15 -0.33
C THR A 102 -6.77 9.80 1.03
N VAL A 103 -6.43 11.09 1.08
CA VAL A 103 -6.28 11.84 2.33
C VAL A 103 -7.60 11.95 3.08
N ALA A 104 -8.71 12.21 2.39
CA ALA A 104 -10.04 12.22 3.00
C ALA A 104 -10.40 10.85 3.61
N GLY A 105 -10.20 9.77 2.84
CA GLY A 105 -10.37 8.41 3.34
C GLY A 105 -9.47 8.10 4.53
N PHE A 106 -8.19 8.47 4.47
CA PHE A 106 -7.24 8.29 5.58
C PHE A 106 -7.68 9.03 6.84
N GLY A 107 -8.15 10.27 6.72
CA GLY A 107 -8.68 11.05 7.84
C GLY A 107 -9.84 10.37 8.54
N LEU A 108 -10.77 9.76 7.78
CA LEU A 108 -11.85 8.95 8.36
C LEU A 108 -11.32 7.70 9.08
N GLY A 109 -10.28 7.06 8.55
CA GLY A 109 -9.62 5.91 9.20
C GLY A 109 -8.94 6.28 10.51
N LEU A 110 -8.26 7.44 10.57
CA LEU A 110 -7.68 7.98 11.80
C LEU A 110 -8.76 8.31 12.84
N TYR A 111 -9.89 8.87 12.40
CA TYR A 111 -11.03 9.13 13.29
C TYR A 111 -11.56 7.83 13.91
N LEU A 112 -11.76 6.78 13.09
CA LEU A 112 -12.20 5.47 13.58
C LEU A 112 -11.23 4.85 14.58
N THR A 113 -9.92 4.95 14.32
CA THR A 113 -8.88 4.40 15.21
C THR A 113 -8.85 5.07 16.57
N ARG A 114 -9.23 6.35 16.66
CA ARG A 114 -9.35 7.08 17.92
C ARG A 114 -10.59 6.69 18.72
N GLU A 115 -11.69 6.41 18.02
CA GLU A 115 -12.99 6.09 18.64
C GLU A 115 -13.13 4.61 19.03
N VAL A 116 -12.43 3.71 18.34
CA VAL A 116 -12.50 2.26 18.54
C VAL A 116 -11.08 1.73 18.79
N PRO A 117 -10.67 1.58 20.06
CA PRO A 117 -9.37 1.03 20.39
C PRO A 117 -9.27 -0.42 19.91
N THR A 118 -8.35 -0.70 18.97
CA THR A 118 -8.03 -2.06 18.53
C THR A 118 -6.77 -2.55 19.23
N LYS A 119 -6.75 -3.85 19.60
CA LYS A 119 -5.59 -4.49 20.25
C LYS A 119 -4.44 -4.71 19.27
N ASP A 120 -4.76 -5.03 18.02
CA ASP A 120 -3.80 -5.15 16.93
C ASP A 120 -3.95 -3.95 15.99
N LYS A 121 -2.83 -3.28 15.70
CA LYS A 121 -2.79 -2.06 14.86
C LYS A 121 -1.98 -2.22 13.57
N TYR A 122 -1.56 -3.45 13.25
CA TYR A 122 -0.64 -3.70 12.13
C TYR A 122 -1.22 -3.27 10.77
N ASP A 123 -2.50 -3.55 10.51
CA ASP A 123 -3.22 -3.14 9.30
C ASP A 123 -3.36 -1.60 9.19
N GLN A 124 -3.57 -0.92 10.32
CA GLN A 124 -3.59 0.54 10.39
C GLN A 124 -2.21 1.14 10.08
N VAL A 125 -1.14 0.57 10.66
CA VAL A 125 0.24 1.03 10.44
C VAL A 125 0.67 0.82 8.98
N ILE A 126 0.42 -0.37 8.42
CA ILE A 126 0.72 -0.66 7.00
C ILE A 126 -0.04 0.31 6.10
N GLY A 127 -1.33 0.52 6.36
CA GLY A 127 -2.15 1.48 5.61
C GLY A 127 -1.57 2.90 5.67
N ALA A 128 -1.16 3.37 6.85
CA ALA A 128 -0.54 4.69 7.00
C ALA A 128 0.76 4.82 6.21
N ILE A 129 1.64 3.82 6.25
CA ILE A 129 2.90 3.81 5.50
C ILE A 129 2.64 3.89 4.00
N VAL A 130 1.69 3.08 3.49
CA VAL A 130 1.30 3.09 2.07
C VAL A 130 0.80 4.47 1.64
N ILE A 131 -0.06 5.09 2.45
CA ILE A 131 -0.66 6.40 2.13
C ILE A 131 0.40 7.51 2.16
N VAL A 132 1.27 7.55 3.17
CA VAL A 132 2.36 8.52 3.23
C VAL A 132 3.28 8.38 2.02
N HIS A 133 3.62 7.14 1.64
CA HIS A 133 4.42 6.89 0.44
C HIS A 133 3.73 7.39 -0.83
N LEU A 134 2.45 7.06 -1.03
CA LEU A 134 1.72 7.42 -2.25
C LEU A 134 1.40 8.93 -2.35
N VAL A 135 1.11 9.58 -1.23
CA VAL A 135 0.66 10.99 -1.21
C VAL A 135 1.83 11.97 -1.14
N ILE A 136 2.96 11.58 -0.53
CA ILE A 136 4.10 12.47 -0.31
C ILE A 136 5.32 12.04 -1.11
N VAL A 137 5.81 10.82 -0.88
CA VAL A 137 7.08 10.35 -1.45
C VAL A 137 6.99 10.22 -2.98
N GLN A 138 5.88 9.65 -3.47
CA GLN A 138 5.65 9.44 -4.90
C GLN A 138 5.58 10.75 -5.71
N PRO A 139 4.81 11.79 -5.32
CA PRO A 139 4.83 13.08 -6.00
C PRO A 139 6.20 13.76 -6.00
N ILE A 140 6.94 13.71 -4.88
CA ILE A 140 8.29 14.29 -4.79
C ILE A 140 9.22 13.61 -5.81
N MET A 141 9.24 12.27 -5.85
CA MET A 141 10.04 11.51 -6.83
C MET A 141 9.60 11.82 -8.27
N GLY A 142 8.29 11.90 -8.52
CA GLY A 142 7.74 12.22 -9.84
C GLY A 142 8.15 13.59 -10.34
N ILE A 143 8.09 14.62 -9.47
CA ILE A 143 8.54 15.98 -9.78
C ILE A 143 10.04 16.00 -10.02
N LEU A 144 10.84 15.37 -9.15
CA LEU A 144 12.30 15.34 -9.27
C LEU A 144 12.73 14.71 -10.58
N GLN A 145 12.19 13.54 -10.91
CA GLN A 145 12.53 12.86 -12.16
C GLN A 145 12.10 13.71 -13.37
N HIS A 146 10.90 14.32 -13.35
CA HIS A 146 10.44 15.13 -14.47
C HIS A 146 11.33 16.36 -14.70
N ARG A 147 11.77 17.03 -13.62
CA ARG A 147 12.71 18.16 -13.72
C ARG A 147 14.06 17.72 -14.31
N ILE A 148 14.58 16.57 -13.91
CA ILE A 148 15.86 16.06 -14.44
C ILE A 148 15.71 15.60 -15.89
N PHE A 149 14.62 14.90 -16.23
CA PHE A 149 14.35 14.45 -17.59
C PHE A 149 14.22 15.63 -18.55
N ARG A 150 13.55 16.72 -18.15
CA ARG A 150 13.48 17.94 -18.99
C ARG A 150 14.85 18.53 -19.30
N LYS A 151 15.81 18.44 -18.38
CA LYS A 151 17.18 18.97 -18.57
C LYS A 151 18.09 18.03 -19.35
N THR A 152 17.99 16.73 -19.11
CA THR A 152 18.96 15.74 -19.57
C THR A 152 18.46 14.85 -20.71
N GLN A 153 17.14 14.80 -20.93
CA GLN A 153 16.45 13.85 -21.83
C GLN A 153 16.78 12.38 -21.55
N ARG A 154 17.34 12.06 -20.37
CA ARG A 154 17.73 10.72 -19.95
C ARG A 154 16.86 10.22 -18.81
N LYS A 155 16.52 8.93 -18.85
CA LYS A 155 15.83 8.25 -17.75
C LYS A 155 16.78 8.14 -16.56
N THR A 156 16.36 8.64 -15.41
CA THR A 156 17.13 8.57 -14.15
C THR A 156 16.73 7.35 -13.34
N TRP A 157 17.57 6.97 -12.37
CA TRP A 157 17.24 5.96 -11.37
C TRP A 157 15.88 6.23 -10.69
N TRP A 158 15.61 7.49 -10.35
CA TRP A 158 14.34 7.96 -9.77
C TRP A 158 13.11 7.59 -10.60
N ALA A 159 13.22 7.53 -11.93
CA ALA A 159 12.10 7.15 -12.80
C ALA A 159 11.75 5.66 -12.68
N TYR A 160 12.75 4.80 -12.47
CA TYR A 160 12.53 3.37 -12.24
C TYR A 160 11.97 3.12 -10.86
N GLU A 161 12.55 3.78 -9.85
CA GLU A 161 12.11 3.67 -8.46
C GLU A 161 10.68 4.17 -8.26
N HIS A 162 10.34 5.36 -8.77
CA HIS A 162 8.97 5.89 -8.77
C HIS A 162 7.96 4.88 -9.34
N ARG A 163 8.30 4.25 -10.48
CA ARG A 163 7.43 3.28 -11.16
C ARG A 163 7.25 1.99 -10.36
N TRP A 164 8.34 1.40 -9.86
CA TRP A 164 8.27 0.12 -9.15
C TRP A 164 7.71 0.28 -7.75
N LEU A 165 8.15 1.30 -6.99
CA LEU A 165 7.58 1.59 -5.67
C LEU A 165 6.09 1.92 -5.77
N GLY A 166 5.67 2.66 -6.81
CA GLY A 166 4.25 2.97 -7.00
C GLY A 166 3.43 1.68 -7.13
N ARG A 167 3.89 0.72 -7.95
CA ARG A 167 3.22 -0.58 -8.14
C ARG A 167 3.19 -1.39 -6.86
N CYS A 168 4.31 -1.48 -6.15
CA CYS A 168 4.39 -2.22 -4.88
C CYS A 168 3.42 -1.64 -3.84
N MET A 169 3.33 -0.31 -3.72
CA MET A 169 2.43 0.36 -2.78
C MET A 169 0.96 0.19 -3.14
N LEU A 170 0.61 0.16 -4.43
CA LEU A 170 -0.75 -0.14 -4.87
C LEU A 170 -1.17 -1.58 -4.49
N VAL A 171 -0.32 -2.57 -4.78
CA VAL A 171 -0.57 -3.96 -4.39
C VAL A 171 -0.69 -4.10 -2.88
N LEU A 172 0.25 -3.50 -2.13
CA LEU A 172 0.23 -3.52 -0.67
C LEU A 172 -1.03 -2.85 -0.10
N GLY A 173 -1.49 -1.75 -0.72
CA GLY A 173 -2.74 -1.09 -0.35
C GLY A 173 -3.98 -1.94 -0.58
N VAL A 174 -4.05 -2.70 -1.69
CA VAL A 174 -5.14 -3.65 -1.95
C VAL A 174 -5.14 -4.79 -0.94
N ILE A 175 -3.96 -5.36 -0.66
CA ILE A 175 -3.81 -6.42 0.36
C ILE A 175 -4.25 -5.89 1.73
N ASN A 176 -3.82 -4.68 2.10
CA ASN A 176 -4.20 -4.05 3.35
C ASN A 176 -5.72 -3.80 3.43
N GLY A 177 -6.32 -3.32 2.34
CA GLY A 177 -7.77 -3.12 2.24
C GLY A 177 -8.58 -4.42 2.29
N GLY A 178 -8.00 -5.53 1.81
CA GLY A 178 -8.57 -6.88 1.95
C GLY A 178 -8.45 -7.41 3.38
N LEU A 179 -7.28 -7.26 4.01
CA LEU A 179 -7.02 -7.68 5.38
C LEU A 179 -7.93 -6.95 6.38
N GLY A 180 -8.07 -5.62 6.25
CA GLY A 180 -8.97 -4.84 7.10
C GLY A 180 -10.44 -5.27 7.00
N ARG A 181 -10.87 -5.75 5.82
CA ARG A 181 -12.22 -6.32 5.61
C ARG A 181 -12.37 -7.73 6.17
N TYR A 182 -11.33 -8.56 6.04
CA TYR A 182 -11.32 -9.90 6.59
C TYR A 182 -11.41 -9.88 8.13
N LEU A 183 -10.59 -9.05 8.78
CA LEU A 183 -10.64 -8.84 10.23
C LEU A 183 -11.99 -8.25 10.66
N SER A 184 -12.56 -7.35 9.86
CA SER A 184 -13.90 -6.79 10.08
C SER A 184 -15.05 -7.80 9.99
N GLY A 185 -14.94 -8.84 9.17
CA GLY A 185 -15.98 -9.85 8.99
C GLY A 185 -15.92 -10.99 10.02
N SER A 186 -14.78 -11.13 10.70
CA SER A 186 -14.55 -12.14 11.74
C SER A 186 -15.13 -11.73 13.10
N THR A 187 -15.44 -10.44 13.27
CA THR A 187 -16.19 -9.88 14.40
C THR A 187 -17.59 -9.55 13.87
N SER A 188 -18.66 -10.00 14.53
CA SER A 188 -20.05 -10.08 14.04
C SER A 188 -20.75 -8.78 13.54
N SER A 189 -20.04 -7.70 13.19
CA SER A 189 -20.61 -6.37 12.97
C SER A 189 -20.07 -5.55 11.79
N GLY A 190 -19.35 -6.11 10.80
CA GLY A 190 -18.68 -5.23 9.81
C GLY A 190 -18.54 -5.61 8.34
N GLY A 191 -18.82 -6.84 7.89
CA GLY A 191 -18.77 -7.12 6.45
C GLY A 191 -19.34 -8.48 6.10
N SER A 192 -20.33 -8.51 5.20
CA SER A 192 -20.77 -9.78 4.63
C SER A 192 -19.60 -10.42 3.88
N ARG A 193 -19.46 -11.76 3.95
CA ARG A 193 -18.47 -12.49 3.15
C ARG A 193 -18.52 -12.09 1.67
N GLY A 194 -19.72 -11.74 1.18
CA GLY A 194 -19.94 -11.20 -0.17
C GLY A 194 -19.19 -9.90 -0.46
N ALA A 195 -19.06 -8.97 0.50
CA ALA A 195 -18.30 -7.73 0.30
C ALA A 195 -16.79 -7.98 0.14
N LEU A 196 -16.24 -8.95 0.88
CA LEU A 196 -14.83 -9.36 0.75
C LEU A 196 -14.59 -10.06 -0.60
N ILE A 197 -15.49 -10.99 -0.99
CA ILE A 197 -15.42 -11.69 -2.28
C ILE A 197 -15.54 -10.68 -3.43
N GLY A 198 -16.54 -9.80 -3.39
CA GLY A 198 -16.73 -8.76 -4.39
C GLY A 198 -15.53 -7.83 -4.52
N PHE A 199 -14.93 -7.43 -3.40
CA PHE A 199 -13.67 -6.67 -3.39
C PHE A 199 -12.54 -7.43 -4.10
N GLY A 200 -12.37 -8.72 -3.80
CA GLY A 200 -11.34 -9.57 -4.42
C GLY A 200 -11.54 -9.74 -5.93
N VAL A 201 -12.78 -9.98 -6.38
CA VAL A 201 -13.11 -10.10 -7.80
C VAL A 201 -12.81 -8.82 -8.56
N VAL A 202 -13.27 -7.66 -8.04
CA VAL A 202 -13.01 -6.36 -8.67
C VAL A 202 -11.51 -6.06 -8.71
N ALA A 203 -10.79 -6.30 -7.61
CA ALA A 203 -9.34 -6.13 -7.57
C ALA A 203 -8.64 -7.01 -8.61
N GLY A 204 -9.01 -8.28 -8.72
CA GLY A 204 -8.45 -9.22 -9.68
C GLY A 204 -8.65 -8.77 -11.13
N ILE A 205 -9.87 -8.36 -11.49
CA ILE A 205 -10.18 -7.88 -12.85
C ILE A 205 -9.35 -6.63 -13.19
N ILE A 206 -9.40 -5.61 -12.34
CA ILE A 206 -8.74 -4.33 -12.64
C ILE A 206 -7.23 -4.47 -12.68
N TYR A 207 -6.62 -5.19 -11.73
CA TYR A 207 -5.17 -5.37 -11.72
C TYR A 207 -4.68 -6.28 -12.85
N SER A 208 -5.50 -7.22 -13.32
CA SER A 208 -5.21 -7.99 -14.54
C SER A 208 -5.20 -7.10 -15.77
N LEU A 209 -6.20 -6.22 -15.93
CA LEU A 209 -6.24 -5.24 -17.02
C LEU A 209 -5.06 -4.27 -16.95
N TYR A 210 -4.76 -3.74 -15.76
CA TYR A 210 -3.59 -2.89 -15.52
C TYR A 210 -2.28 -3.58 -15.93
N ALA A 211 -2.08 -4.83 -15.50
CA ALA A 211 -0.90 -5.62 -15.85
C ALA A 211 -0.80 -5.85 -17.36
N ALA A 212 -1.92 -6.18 -18.01
CA ALA A 212 -2.00 -6.36 -19.46
C ALA A 212 -1.58 -5.09 -20.21
N VAL A 213 -2.16 -3.93 -19.86
CA VAL A 213 -1.82 -2.63 -20.47
C VAL A 213 -0.32 -2.34 -20.37
N VAL A 214 0.27 -2.56 -19.20
CA VAL A 214 1.70 -2.34 -18.98
C VAL A 214 2.56 -3.30 -19.80
N ALA A 215 2.19 -4.59 -19.82
CA ALA A 215 2.93 -5.63 -20.54
C ALA A 215 2.92 -5.38 -22.05
N PHE A 216 1.76 -5.04 -22.62
CA PHE A 216 1.62 -4.72 -24.04
C PHE A 216 2.39 -3.45 -24.42
N SER A 217 2.31 -2.39 -23.60
CA SER A 217 3.04 -1.14 -23.84
C SER A 217 4.56 -1.35 -23.83
N THR A 218 5.07 -2.14 -22.88
CA THR A 218 6.50 -2.45 -22.79
C THR A 218 6.97 -3.30 -23.98
N SER A 219 6.15 -4.26 -24.41
CA SER A 219 6.46 -5.11 -25.56
C SER A 219 6.49 -4.32 -26.87
N LYS A 220 5.55 -3.38 -27.08
CA LYS A 220 5.52 -2.51 -28.26
C LYS A 220 6.78 -1.64 -28.36
N GLN A 221 7.22 -1.06 -27.24
CA GLN A 221 8.43 -0.23 -27.19
C GLN A 221 9.70 -1.05 -27.53
N ARG A 222 9.81 -2.28 -27.00
CA ARG A 222 10.94 -3.17 -27.31
C ARG A 222 11.00 -3.57 -28.78
N LYS A 223 9.86 -3.87 -29.39
CA LYS A 223 9.78 -4.20 -30.83
C LYS A 223 10.19 -3.02 -31.71
N ALA A 224 9.75 -1.80 -31.38
CA ALA A 224 10.14 -0.59 -32.11
C ALA A 224 11.65 -0.32 -32.03
N SER A 225 12.26 -0.48 -30.85
CA SER A 225 13.72 -0.31 -30.69
C SER A 225 14.53 -1.36 -31.45
N LYS A 226 14.09 -2.63 -31.44
CA LYS A 226 14.76 -3.68 -32.22
C LYS A 226 14.66 -3.42 -33.73
N GLN A 227 13.51 -2.95 -34.22
CA GLN A 227 13.34 -2.64 -35.63
C GLN A 227 14.23 -1.48 -36.07
N SER A 228 14.35 -0.41 -35.26
CA SER A 228 15.25 0.71 -35.58
C SER A 228 16.73 0.31 -35.62
N GLU A 229 17.16 -0.60 -34.74
CA GLU A 229 18.52 -1.14 -34.71
C GLU A 229 18.82 -1.99 -35.97
N ILE A 230 17.86 -2.83 -36.39
CA ILE A 230 17.97 -3.65 -37.60
C ILE A 230 17.99 -2.78 -38.87
N THR A 231 17.22 -1.69 -38.93
CA THR A 231 17.19 -0.79 -40.09
C THR A 231 18.40 0.15 -40.17
N THR A 232 19.20 0.30 -39.10
CA THR A 232 20.36 1.22 -39.06
C THR A 232 21.74 0.53 -39.05
N GLY A 233 21.82 -0.79 -39.18
CA GLY A 233 23.08 -1.51 -39.49
C GLY A 233 22.85 -2.57 -40.57
N PRO A 234 23.86 -3.18 -41.24
CA PRO A 234 25.29 -2.87 -41.36
C PRO A 234 25.67 -2.19 -42.70
N GLU A 235 24.72 -1.73 -43.51
CA GLU A 235 25.03 -1.08 -44.80
C GLU A 235 25.72 0.29 -44.67
N ASP A 236 25.50 1.03 -43.59
CA ASP A 236 26.11 2.36 -43.40
C ASP A 236 27.60 2.29 -43.01
N SER A 237 28.09 1.12 -42.60
CA SER A 237 29.52 0.88 -42.34
C SER A 237 30.35 0.57 -43.59
N GLN A 238 29.71 0.38 -44.75
CA GLN A 238 30.43 0.13 -46.02
C GLN A 238 30.50 1.34 -46.95
N ASN A 239 29.92 2.48 -46.58
CA ASN A 239 29.94 3.71 -47.40
C ASN A 239 30.69 4.87 -46.72
N VAL A 240 31.67 4.57 -45.86
CA VAL A 240 32.70 5.55 -45.50
C VAL A 240 33.70 5.61 -46.65
N GLN A 241 33.34 6.39 -47.65
CA GLN A 241 34.20 6.79 -48.75
C GLN A 241 35.45 7.45 -48.14
N GLU A 242 36.60 6.80 -48.25
CA GLU A 242 37.91 7.36 -47.91
C GLU A 242 38.07 8.70 -48.61
N TYR A 243 38.08 9.79 -47.83
CA TYR A 243 38.53 11.08 -48.33
C TYR A 243 40.07 11.00 -48.44
N PRO A 244 40.65 11.14 -49.65
CA PRO A 244 42.09 11.18 -49.77
C PRO A 244 42.59 12.46 -49.09
N LEU A 245 43.54 12.30 -48.18
CA LEU A 245 44.28 13.40 -47.55
C LEU A 245 45.10 14.11 -48.64
N THR A 246 44.51 15.09 -49.32
CA THR A 246 45.25 15.97 -50.23
C THR A 246 46.07 16.96 -49.42
N GLU A 247 47.37 16.65 -49.40
CA GLU A 247 48.52 17.53 -49.47
C GLU A 247 48.59 18.78 -48.58
N VAL A 248 49.50 18.65 -47.62
CA VAL A 248 50.46 19.66 -47.17
C VAL A 248 50.93 20.57 -48.32
N ARG A 249 50.84 21.89 -48.15
CA ARG A 249 51.88 22.79 -48.66
C ARG A 249 52.06 24.03 -47.77
N SER A 250 53.29 24.12 -47.26
CA SER A 250 54.09 25.25 -46.73
C SER A 250 53.40 26.56 -46.37
#